data_AF-A0A4P6LZ39-F1
#
_entry.id   AF-A0A4P6LZ39-F1
#
_cell.length_a   1.000
_cell.length_b   1.000
_cell.length_c   1.000
_cell.angle_alpha   90.00
_cell.angle_beta   90.00
_cell.angle_gamma   90.00
#
_symmetry.space_group_name_H-M   'P 1'
#
loop_
_entity.id
_entity.type
_entity.pdbx_description
1 polymer ?
#
loop_
_entity_poly.entity_id
_entity_poly.type
_entity_poly.pdbx_seq_one_letter_code
_entity_poly.pdbx_strand_id
1 'polypeptide(L)'
;MLKKLQQGQKLLVLRYGKQIVENCIELHKDIVEEIGYCWFGKLGTVPSKKSIDAVFAETNPYIILYTRGEAFLCGVSEVTYGEPDIGYPGYYKSELFDKLSFPTIYFKLESIESLDVNELEKFTVISSGNSAISTLLHSMSSFLYISYGKIEKSKTESEEKKRIKTKKILSENDCVYKRDGRCGLKSFVNYQYECDRPSTCMRQKR
;
A
#
# COMPACT_ATOMS: atom_id res chain seq x y z
N MET A 1 -3.67 -14.07 -20.02
CA MET A 1 -3.26 -12.72 -19.59
C MET A 1 -2.13 -12.76 -18.56
N LEU A 2 -2.27 -13.46 -17.43
CA LEU A 2 -1.19 -13.59 -16.42
C LEU A 2 0.10 -14.30 -16.88
N LYS A 3 0.16 -14.86 -18.10
CA LYS A 3 1.39 -15.46 -18.67
C LYS A 3 2.52 -14.45 -18.83
N LYS A 4 2.20 -13.14 -18.83
CA LYS A 4 3.17 -12.04 -18.91
C LYS A 4 3.88 -11.76 -17.58
N LEU A 5 3.32 -12.24 -16.46
CA LEU A 5 3.87 -12.01 -15.13
C LEU A 5 4.73 -13.19 -14.66
N GLN A 6 5.83 -12.87 -13.99
CA GLN A 6 6.76 -13.85 -13.43
C GLN A 6 6.45 -14.12 -11.95
N GLN A 7 6.69 -15.35 -11.49
CA GLN A 7 6.53 -15.69 -10.06
C GLN A 7 7.42 -14.80 -9.20
N GLY A 8 6.85 -14.24 -8.14
CA GLY A 8 7.54 -13.31 -7.23
C GLY A 8 7.65 -11.88 -7.74
N GLN A 9 7.20 -11.60 -8.97
CA GLN A 9 7.22 -10.24 -9.54
C GLN A 9 6.44 -9.29 -8.66
N LYS A 10 6.99 -8.09 -8.44
CA LYS A 10 6.38 -7.06 -7.61
C LYS A 10 5.59 -6.11 -8.49
N LEU A 11 4.36 -5.82 -8.06
CA LEU A 11 3.45 -4.94 -8.76
C LEU A 11 2.86 -3.93 -7.78
N LEU A 12 2.31 -2.87 -8.35
CA LEU A 12 1.53 -1.88 -7.65
C LEU A 12 0.08 -1.97 -8.09
N VAL A 13 -0.85 -2.09 -7.14
CA VAL A 13 -2.28 -1.87 -7.40
C VAL A 13 -2.59 -0.42 -7.11
N LEU A 14 -3.15 0.30 -8.07
CA LEU A 14 -3.66 1.66 -7.91
C LEU A 14 -5.18 1.63 -7.96
N ARG A 15 -5.83 2.24 -6.96
CA ARG A 15 -7.25 2.51 -7.06
C ARG A 15 -7.50 3.74 -7.92
N TYR A 16 -8.47 3.61 -8.80
CA TYR A 16 -9.04 4.73 -9.52
C TYR A 16 -10.53 4.87 -9.20
N GLY A 17 -11.04 6.09 -9.36
CA GLY A 17 -12.42 6.44 -9.08
C GLY A 17 -13.18 6.72 -10.36
N LYS A 18 -14.48 6.37 -10.40
CA LYS A 18 -15.39 6.71 -11.50
C LYS A 18 -16.15 8.03 -11.28
N GLN A 19 -15.81 8.78 -10.22
CA GLN A 19 -16.51 10.02 -9.85
C GLN A 19 -16.23 11.19 -10.80
N ILE A 20 -15.06 11.19 -11.44
CA ILE A 20 -14.65 12.26 -12.35
C ILE A 20 -15.21 11.98 -13.74
N VAL A 21 -14.96 10.76 -14.24
CA VAL A 21 -15.46 10.27 -15.52
C VAL A 21 -15.81 8.79 -15.36
N GLU A 22 -16.97 8.39 -15.88
CA GLU A 22 -17.48 7.02 -15.77
C GLU A 22 -16.70 6.04 -16.64
N ASN A 23 -16.41 6.43 -17.89
CA ASN A 23 -15.64 5.67 -18.88
C ASN A 23 -14.13 5.96 -18.83
N CYS A 24 -13.58 6.09 -17.62
CA CYS A 24 -12.20 6.49 -17.40
C CYS A 24 -11.20 5.58 -18.14
N ILE A 25 -11.33 4.26 -18.04
CA ILE A 25 -10.36 3.31 -18.61
C ILE A 25 -10.46 3.27 -20.13
N GLU A 26 -11.66 3.38 -20.69
CA GLU A 26 -11.89 3.45 -22.13
C GLU A 26 -11.16 4.66 -22.73
N LEU A 27 -11.31 5.84 -22.14
CA LEU A 27 -10.63 7.04 -22.62
C LEU A 27 -9.09 6.93 -22.56
N HIS A 28 -8.54 6.21 -21.59
CA HIS A 28 -7.08 5.96 -21.57
C HIS A 28 -6.67 4.94 -22.62
N LYS A 29 -7.51 3.94 -22.91
CA LYS A 29 -7.25 2.96 -23.98
C LYS A 29 -7.24 3.64 -25.35
N ASP A 30 -8.19 4.52 -25.62
CA ASP A 30 -8.27 5.26 -26.89
C ASP A 30 -6.96 6.02 -27.16
N ILE A 31 -6.39 6.67 -26.12
CA ILE A 31 -5.10 7.37 -26.22
C ILE A 31 -3.93 6.41 -26.43
N VAL A 32 -3.92 5.25 -25.76
CA VAL A 32 -2.91 4.21 -26.01
C VAL A 32 -2.99 3.70 -27.45
N GLU A 33 -4.18 3.52 -28.00
CA GLU A 33 -4.38 3.06 -29.38
C GLU A 33 -3.97 4.12 -30.41
N GLU A 34 -4.20 5.41 -30.13
CA GLU A 34 -3.86 6.52 -31.01
C GLU A 34 -2.36 6.86 -30.99
N ILE A 35 -1.75 6.96 -29.80
CA ILE A 35 -0.41 7.53 -29.60
C ILE A 35 0.62 6.42 -29.26
N GLY A 36 0.16 5.23 -28.87
CA GLY A 36 1.00 4.12 -28.40
C GLY A 36 1.26 4.13 -26.90
N TYR A 37 0.87 5.19 -26.20
CA TYR A 37 0.95 5.28 -24.74
C TYR A 37 -0.05 6.29 -24.19
N CYS A 38 -0.37 6.18 -22.91
CA CYS A 38 -1.18 7.15 -22.18
C CYS A 38 -0.62 7.38 -20.76
N TRP A 39 -0.52 8.63 -20.34
CA TRP A 39 -0.22 8.99 -18.97
C TRP A 39 -1.46 8.85 -18.10
N PHE A 40 -1.36 7.99 -17.08
CA PHE A 40 -2.37 7.84 -16.05
C PHE A 40 -1.94 8.59 -14.78
N GLY A 41 -2.65 9.67 -14.48
CA GLY A 41 -2.45 10.52 -13.32
C GLY A 41 -3.15 9.98 -12.08
N LYS A 42 -2.39 9.84 -10.98
CA LYS A 42 -2.94 9.53 -9.66
C LYS A 42 -3.06 10.80 -8.82
N LEU A 43 -4.29 11.09 -8.39
CA LEU A 43 -4.60 12.16 -7.44
C LEU A 43 -4.38 11.73 -5.98
N GLY A 44 -3.91 12.65 -5.14
CA GLY A 44 -3.82 12.46 -3.69
C GLY A 44 -2.63 11.61 -3.24
N THR A 45 -2.87 10.60 -2.40
CA THR A 45 -1.79 9.81 -1.80
C THR A 45 -1.01 9.01 -2.85
N VAL A 46 0.30 9.21 -2.87
CA VAL A 46 1.24 8.59 -3.79
C VAL A 46 1.94 7.39 -3.15
N PRO A 47 2.19 6.31 -3.89
CA PRO A 47 3.06 5.22 -3.44
C PRO A 47 4.45 5.70 -3.04
N SER A 48 5.10 4.99 -2.11
CA SER A 48 6.47 5.35 -1.74
C SER A 48 7.41 5.13 -2.93
N LYS A 49 8.41 6.01 -3.07
CA LYS A 49 9.43 5.90 -4.12
C LYS A 49 10.07 4.50 -4.16
N LYS A 50 10.38 3.93 -3.00
CA LYS A 50 10.90 2.56 -2.87
C LYS A 50 10.00 1.50 -3.53
N SER A 51 8.68 1.65 -3.43
CA SER A 51 7.75 0.68 -4.03
C SER A 51 7.68 0.86 -5.55
N ILE A 52 7.73 2.12 -6.02
CA ILE A 52 7.75 2.46 -7.45
C ILE A 52 9.04 1.92 -8.08
N ASP A 53 10.20 2.27 -7.52
CA ASP A 53 11.51 1.83 -8.00
C ASP A 53 11.59 0.29 -8.07
N ALA A 54 10.97 -0.40 -7.12
CA ALA A 54 10.96 -1.86 -7.11
C ALA A 54 10.06 -2.48 -8.21
N VAL A 55 8.98 -1.81 -8.64
CA VAL A 55 8.18 -2.23 -9.79
C VAL A 55 8.96 -2.00 -11.08
N PHE A 56 9.59 -0.83 -11.24
CA PHE A 56 10.38 -0.50 -12.43
C PHE A 56 11.71 -1.26 -12.53
N ALA A 57 12.16 -1.90 -11.46
CA ALA A 57 13.31 -2.82 -11.48
C ALA A 57 12.97 -4.20 -12.07
N GLU A 58 11.69 -4.52 -12.26
CA GLU A 58 11.25 -5.77 -12.91
C GLU A 58 11.52 -5.71 -14.42
N THR A 59 11.83 -6.86 -15.05
CA THR A 59 12.14 -6.91 -16.49
C THR A 59 11.02 -6.39 -17.37
N ASN A 60 9.77 -6.66 -16.99
CA ASN A 60 8.58 -6.12 -17.64
C ASN A 60 7.69 -5.48 -16.57
N PRO A 61 7.77 -4.17 -16.36
CA PRO A 61 7.05 -3.52 -15.28
C PRO A 61 5.55 -3.43 -15.58
N TYR A 62 4.74 -3.85 -14.62
CA TYR A 62 3.27 -3.80 -14.70
C TYR A 62 2.68 -3.21 -13.42
N ILE A 63 1.58 -2.50 -13.60
CA ILE A 63 0.69 -2.08 -12.51
C ILE A 63 -0.71 -2.64 -12.73
N ILE A 64 -1.53 -2.62 -11.68
CA ILE A 64 -2.94 -2.97 -11.76
C ILE A 64 -3.77 -1.74 -11.44
N LEU A 65 -4.63 -1.32 -12.36
CA LEU A 65 -5.67 -0.35 -12.08
C LEU A 65 -6.90 -1.09 -11.56
N TYR A 66 -7.40 -0.69 -10.39
CA TYR A 66 -8.52 -1.35 -9.73
C TYR A 66 -9.63 -0.38 -9.37
N THR A 67 -10.86 -0.79 -9.63
CA THR A 67 -12.06 -0.24 -9.00
C THR A 67 -12.96 -1.39 -8.57
N ARG A 68 -14.02 -1.11 -7.82
CA ARG A 68 -14.89 -2.16 -7.31
C ARG A 68 -15.55 -2.90 -8.48
N GLY A 69 -15.19 -4.17 -8.66
CA GLY A 69 -15.74 -5.04 -9.70
C GLY A 69 -14.95 -5.08 -11.00
N GLU A 70 -13.90 -4.27 -11.15
CA GLU A 70 -13.08 -4.24 -12.38
C GLU A 70 -11.59 -4.09 -12.06
N ALA A 71 -10.77 -4.83 -12.78
CA ALA A 71 -9.31 -4.72 -12.71
C ALA A 71 -8.73 -4.67 -14.11
N PHE A 72 -7.61 -3.97 -14.26
CA PHE A 72 -6.88 -3.85 -15.51
C PHE A 72 -5.39 -4.01 -15.27
N LEU A 73 -4.74 -4.91 -16.00
CA LEU A 73 -3.30 -5.07 -15.99
C LEU A 73 -2.70 -4.11 -17.02
N CYS A 74 -1.83 -3.21 -16.56
CA CYS A 74 -1.28 -2.15 -17.40
C CYS A 74 0.24 -2.27 -17.46
N GLY A 75 0.78 -2.39 -18.67
CA GLY A 75 2.23 -2.28 -18.89
C GLY A 75 2.66 -0.83 -18.68
N VAL A 76 3.75 -0.62 -17.94
CA VAL A 76 4.26 0.73 -17.66
C VAL A 76 5.72 0.85 -18.03
N SER A 77 6.13 1.98 -18.59
CA SER A 77 7.53 2.23 -18.95
C SER A 77 8.17 3.38 -18.19
N GLU A 78 7.39 4.37 -17.78
CA GLU A 78 7.91 5.58 -17.15
C GLU A 78 6.99 6.10 -16.04
N VAL A 79 7.57 6.91 -15.17
CA VAL A 79 6.87 7.65 -14.12
C VAL A 79 7.38 9.09 -14.05
N THR A 80 6.46 10.06 -13.97
CA THR A 80 6.80 11.48 -13.79
C THR A 80 5.95 12.09 -12.69
N TYR A 81 6.48 13.16 -12.08
CA TYR A 81 5.79 13.96 -11.06
C TYR A 81 5.32 15.32 -11.61
N GLY A 82 5.80 15.71 -12.78
CA GLY A 82 5.33 16.88 -13.51
C GLY A 82 4.15 16.52 -14.42
N GLU A 83 3.35 17.53 -14.75
CA GLU A 83 2.32 17.39 -15.77
C GLU A 83 2.96 16.99 -17.12
N PRO A 84 2.47 15.94 -17.79
CA PRO A 84 2.94 15.58 -19.12
C PRO A 84 2.41 16.55 -20.18
N ASP A 85 3.21 16.85 -21.20
CA ASP A 85 2.80 17.79 -22.27
C ASP A 85 1.70 17.20 -23.17
N ILE A 86 1.80 15.91 -23.50
CA ILE A 86 0.89 15.18 -24.40
C ILE A 86 0.66 13.75 -23.90
N GLY A 87 -0.30 13.05 -24.52
CA GLY A 87 -0.56 11.63 -24.27
C GLY A 87 -1.35 11.40 -22.99
N TYR A 88 -2.31 12.27 -22.67
CA TYR A 88 -3.29 12.08 -21.59
C TYR A 88 -4.71 12.29 -22.14
N PRO A 89 -5.75 11.72 -21.50
CA PRO A 89 -7.12 11.87 -21.97
C PRO A 89 -7.61 13.31 -21.90
N GLY A 90 -8.41 13.72 -22.88
CA GLY A 90 -8.91 15.10 -22.99
C GLY A 90 -9.65 15.61 -21.75
N TYR A 91 -10.29 14.72 -20.97
CA TYR A 91 -10.98 15.09 -19.75
C TYR A 91 -10.06 15.68 -18.67
N TYR A 92 -8.74 15.41 -18.72
CA TYR A 92 -7.80 15.98 -17.74
C TYR A 92 -7.86 17.50 -17.78
N LYS A 93 -7.99 18.10 -18.96
CA LYS A 93 -8.07 19.54 -19.08
C LYS A 93 -9.32 20.09 -18.39
N SER A 94 -10.50 19.63 -18.80
CA SER A 94 -11.79 20.16 -18.33
C SER A 94 -12.14 19.77 -16.89
N GLU A 95 -11.78 18.55 -16.46
CA GLU A 95 -12.19 18.00 -15.17
C GLU A 95 -11.10 18.11 -14.09
N LEU A 96 -9.83 18.26 -14.48
CA LEU A 96 -8.71 18.29 -13.53
C LEU A 96 -8.01 19.66 -13.55
N PHE A 97 -7.38 20.01 -14.67
CA PHE A 97 -6.48 21.17 -14.76
C PHE A 97 -7.21 22.50 -14.65
N ASP A 98 -8.32 22.67 -15.37
CA ASP A 98 -9.16 23.88 -15.30
C ASP A 98 -9.77 24.06 -13.90
N LYS A 99 -9.90 22.96 -13.14
CA LYS A 99 -10.38 22.93 -11.75
C LYS A 99 -9.23 22.94 -10.72
N LEU A 100 -8.00 23.26 -11.15
CA LEU A 100 -6.79 23.33 -10.32
C LEU A 100 -6.49 22.04 -9.53
N SER A 101 -6.95 20.89 -10.03
CA SER A 101 -6.78 19.58 -9.41
C SER A 101 -5.75 18.78 -10.20
N PHE A 102 -4.49 18.85 -9.79
CA PHE A 102 -3.40 18.21 -10.53
C PHE A 102 -3.03 16.84 -9.92
N PRO A 103 -2.98 15.77 -10.72
CA PRO A 103 -2.36 14.52 -10.32
C PRO A 103 -0.93 14.74 -9.80
N THR A 104 -0.59 14.03 -8.73
CA THR A 104 0.72 14.18 -8.06
C THR A 104 1.80 13.30 -8.70
N ILE A 105 1.36 12.26 -9.42
CA ILE A 105 2.24 11.34 -10.13
C ILE A 105 1.51 10.84 -11.38
N TYR A 106 2.25 10.59 -12.44
CA TYR A 106 1.76 10.07 -13.71
C TYR A 106 2.55 8.82 -14.08
N PHE A 107 1.84 7.78 -14.48
CA PHE A 107 2.40 6.52 -14.97
C PHE A 107 2.18 6.44 -16.47
N LYS A 108 3.24 6.24 -17.24
CA LYS A 108 3.14 6.04 -18.69
C LYS A 108 2.69 4.61 -18.96
N LEU A 109 1.43 4.45 -19.36
CA LEU A 109 0.84 3.17 -19.71
C LEU A 109 1.07 2.87 -21.19
N GLU A 110 1.63 1.71 -21.51
CA GLU A 110 1.85 1.26 -22.89
C GLU A 110 0.79 0.25 -23.34
N SER A 111 0.11 -0.38 -22.39
CA SER A 111 -0.97 -1.33 -22.65
C SER A 111 -1.92 -1.34 -21.48
N ILE A 112 -3.20 -1.62 -21.76
CA ILE A 112 -4.26 -1.72 -20.75
C ILE A 112 -5.12 -2.93 -21.09
N GLU A 113 -4.95 -4.03 -20.36
CA GLU A 113 -5.69 -5.28 -20.58
C GLU A 113 -6.68 -5.52 -19.44
N SER A 114 -7.90 -5.97 -19.77
CA SER A 114 -8.86 -6.35 -18.74
C SER A 114 -8.34 -7.54 -17.94
N LEU A 115 -8.44 -7.47 -16.62
CA LEU A 115 -8.06 -8.54 -15.71
C LEU A 115 -9.32 -8.99 -14.95
N ASP A 116 -9.61 -10.28 -14.97
CA ASP A 116 -10.66 -10.83 -14.11
C ASP A 116 -10.31 -10.54 -12.65
N VAL A 117 -11.24 -9.96 -11.91
CA VAL A 117 -11.06 -9.61 -10.49
C VAL A 117 -10.69 -10.84 -9.66
N ASN A 118 -11.18 -12.02 -10.01
CA ASN A 118 -10.84 -13.26 -9.30
C ASN A 118 -9.34 -13.61 -9.42
N GLU A 119 -8.67 -13.14 -10.47
CA GLU A 119 -7.23 -13.33 -10.63
C GLU A 119 -6.41 -12.58 -9.58
N LEU A 120 -6.99 -11.56 -8.93
CA LEU A 120 -6.37 -10.85 -7.81
C LEU A 120 -6.15 -11.75 -6.58
N GLU A 121 -6.80 -12.91 -6.51
CA GLU A 121 -6.54 -13.90 -5.46
C GLU A 121 -5.11 -14.43 -5.51
N LYS A 122 -4.50 -14.50 -6.70
CA LYS A 122 -3.13 -14.99 -6.93
C LYS A 122 -2.05 -14.01 -6.49
N PHE A 123 -2.43 -12.82 -6.03
CA PHE A 123 -1.50 -11.79 -5.58
C PHE A 123 -1.53 -11.66 -4.07
N THR A 124 -0.35 -11.47 -3.49
CA THR A 124 -0.16 -11.32 -2.05
C THR A 124 0.31 -9.91 -1.74
N VAL A 125 -0.36 -9.23 -0.79
CA VAL A 125 0.06 -7.93 -0.28
C VAL A 125 1.33 -8.11 0.53
N ILE A 126 2.40 -7.40 0.14
CA ILE A 126 3.74 -7.63 0.69
C ILE A 126 3.81 -7.28 2.18
N SER A 127 3.08 -6.26 2.63
CA SER A 127 3.12 -5.82 4.03
C SER A 127 2.33 -6.69 5.00
N SER A 128 1.21 -7.28 4.56
CA SER A 128 0.31 -8.06 5.42
C SER A 128 0.40 -9.56 5.20
N GLY A 129 0.86 -10.01 4.03
CA GLY A 129 0.80 -11.40 3.60
C GLY A 129 -0.61 -11.88 3.22
N ASN A 130 -1.61 -10.98 3.26
CA ASN A 130 -2.98 -11.31 2.87
C ASN A 130 -3.12 -11.31 1.34
N SER A 131 -4.14 -12.02 0.85
CA SER A 131 -4.54 -11.91 -0.55
C SER A 131 -4.92 -10.48 -0.93
N ALA A 132 -4.54 -10.06 -2.14
CA ALA A 132 -4.81 -8.72 -2.64
C ALA A 132 -6.31 -8.43 -2.74
N ILE A 133 -7.11 -9.38 -3.25
CA ILE A 133 -8.57 -9.20 -3.36
C ILE A 133 -9.23 -8.99 -1.99
N SER A 134 -8.88 -9.80 -0.99
CA SER A 134 -9.41 -9.66 0.38
C SER A 134 -9.08 -8.28 0.96
N THR A 135 -7.83 -7.84 0.79
CA THR A 135 -7.40 -6.52 1.27
C THR A 135 -8.13 -5.40 0.52
N LEU A 136 -8.35 -5.55 -0.80
CA LEU A 136 -9.05 -4.55 -1.61
C LEU A 136 -10.54 -4.43 -1.29
N LEU A 137 -11.18 -5.50 -0.81
CA LEU A 137 -12.59 -5.46 -0.42
C LEU A 137 -12.81 -4.81 0.95
N HIS A 138 -11.84 -4.91 1.86
CA HIS A 138 -11.99 -4.47 3.25
C HIS A 138 -11.16 -3.23 3.62
N SER A 139 -10.27 -2.76 2.75
CA SER A 139 -9.41 -1.58 3.00
C SER A 139 -9.74 -0.41 2.08
N MET A 140 -9.66 0.80 2.61
CA MET A 140 -9.76 2.06 1.83
C MET A 140 -8.41 2.52 1.25
N SER A 141 -7.36 1.69 1.32
CA SER A 141 -6.04 2.07 0.79
C SER A 141 -6.11 2.45 -0.69
N SER A 142 -5.57 3.62 -1.04
CA SER A 142 -5.57 4.15 -2.41
C SER A 142 -4.63 3.38 -3.36
N PHE A 143 -3.66 2.66 -2.79
CA PHE A 143 -2.79 1.74 -3.51
C PHE A 143 -2.40 0.57 -2.62
N LEU A 144 -1.96 -0.55 -3.22
CA LEU A 144 -1.37 -1.69 -2.52
C LEU A 144 -0.08 -2.11 -3.21
N TYR A 145 0.91 -2.48 -2.42
CA TYR A 145 2.13 -3.08 -2.92
C TYR A 145 2.05 -4.61 -2.80
N ILE A 146 2.12 -5.30 -3.94
CA ILE A 146 1.76 -6.70 -4.06
C ILE A 146 2.86 -7.49 -4.78
N SER A 147 2.79 -8.81 -4.66
CA SER A 147 3.63 -9.76 -5.39
C SER A 147 2.75 -10.79 -6.08
N TYR A 148 3.13 -11.21 -7.29
CA TYR A 148 2.42 -12.24 -8.04
C TYR A 148 2.87 -13.64 -7.63
N GLY A 149 1.89 -14.48 -7.29
CA GLY A 149 2.08 -15.88 -6.94
C GLY A 149 2.62 -16.11 -5.54
N LYS A 150 3.28 -17.26 -5.32
CA LYS A 150 3.81 -17.59 -4.00
C LYS A 150 5.10 -16.80 -3.81
N ILE A 151 5.14 -15.96 -2.79
CA ILE A 151 6.40 -15.50 -2.22
C ILE A 151 7.09 -16.78 -1.73
N GLU A 152 8.01 -17.34 -2.51
CA GLU A 152 9.02 -18.19 -1.94
C GLU A 152 9.65 -17.34 -0.85
N LYS A 153 9.40 -17.72 0.40
CA LYS A 153 10.11 -17.13 1.53
C LYS A 153 11.57 -17.52 1.32
N SER A 154 12.30 -16.74 0.52
CA SER A 154 13.72 -16.63 0.70
C SER A 154 13.87 -16.24 2.16
N LYS A 155 14.54 -17.09 2.92
CA LYS A 155 14.85 -16.86 4.33
C LYS A 155 15.82 -15.67 4.39
N THR A 156 15.36 -14.47 4.07
CA THR A 156 16.15 -13.25 4.15
C THR A 156 15.97 -12.69 5.56
N GLU A 157 16.92 -13.07 6.42
CA GLU A 157 17.56 -12.34 7.54
C GLU A 157 16.68 -11.60 8.58
N SER A 158 15.36 -11.63 8.46
CA SER A 158 14.42 -10.96 9.37
C SER A 158 13.84 -11.90 10.43
N GLU A 159 14.00 -13.22 10.27
CA GLU A 159 13.62 -14.20 11.30
C GLU A 159 14.69 -14.39 12.39
N GLU A 160 15.95 -13.99 12.14
CA GLU A 160 17.02 -14.12 13.16
C GLU A 160 16.99 -13.01 14.24
N LYS A 161 16.09 -12.02 14.12
CA LYS A 161 15.85 -11.01 15.17
C LYS A 161 14.48 -11.10 15.84
N LYS A 162 13.71 -12.16 15.61
CA LYS A 162 12.75 -12.60 16.64
C LYS A 162 13.53 -13.41 17.67
N ARG A 163 14.33 -12.70 18.48
CA ARG A 163 14.60 -13.18 19.85
C ARG A 163 13.21 -13.45 20.43
N ILE A 164 12.88 -14.72 20.56
CA ILE A 164 11.89 -15.17 21.53
C ILE A 164 12.40 -14.58 22.84
N LYS A 165 11.91 -13.40 23.20
CA LYS A 165 12.03 -12.91 24.56
C LYS A 165 11.22 -13.94 25.33
N THR A 166 11.90 -14.92 25.90
CA THR A 166 11.40 -15.68 27.04
C THR A 166 10.71 -14.65 27.90
N LYS A 167 9.37 -14.75 28.02
CA LYS A 167 8.61 -13.92 28.94
C LYS A 167 9.28 -14.13 30.29
N LYS A 168 10.08 -13.14 30.75
CA LYS A 168 10.52 -13.14 32.14
C LYS A 168 9.24 -13.11 32.95
N ILE A 169 9.02 -14.16 33.73
CA ILE A 169 7.99 -14.16 34.75
C ILE A 169 8.46 -13.11 35.75
N LEU A 170 7.82 -11.95 35.70
CA LEU A 170 8.07 -10.88 36.65
C LEU A 170 7.28 -11.21 37.92
N SER A 171 7.84 -10.91 39.09
CA SER A 171 7.08 -10.92 40.34
C SER A 171 6.00 -9.84 40.30
N GLU A 172 4.97 -9.96 41.15
CA GLU A 172 3.76 -9.10 41.13
C GLU A 172 4.01 -7.58 41.09
N ASN A 173 5.21 -7.12 41.45
CA ASN A 173 5.57 -5.70 41.55
C ASN A 173 6.74 -5.27 40.64
N ASP A 174 7.17 -6.07 39.67
CA ASP A 174 8.34 -5.75 38.84
C ASP A 174 7.95 -5.14 37.47
N CYS A 175 8.70 -4.13 37.03
CA CYS A 175 8.36 -3.32 35.85
C CYS A 175 9.27 -3.62 34.64
N VAL A 176 8.64 -3.93 33.49
CA VAL A 176 9.30 -4.19 32.20
C VAL A 176 10.10 -2.98 31.68
N TYR A 177 9.70 -1.76 32.06
CA TYR A 177 10.23 -0.49 31.55
C TYR A 177 11.10 0.26 32.55
N LYS A 178 11.78 -0.45 33.44
CA LYS A 178 12.69 0.13 34.44
C LYS A 178 13.94 0.67 33.74
N ARG A 179 14.19 1.97 33.84
CA ARG A 179 15.46 2.61 33.48
C ARG A 179 15.94 3.39 34.70
N ASP A 180 17.19 3.20 35.09
CA ASP A 180 17.82 3.87 36.24
C ASP A 180 17.02 3.77 37.55
N GLY A 181 16.48 2.57 37.82
CA GLY A 181 15.69 2.29 39.01
C GLY A 181 14.25 2.84 38.99
N ARG A 182 13.84 3.55 37.94
CA ARG A 182 12.48 4.12 37.80
C ARG A 182 11.73 3.50 36.62
N CYS A 183 10.46 3.16 36.83
CA CYS A 183 9.58 2.64 35.78
C CYS A 183 9.04 3.81 34.93
N GLY A 184 9.33 3.84 33.63
CA GLY A 184 9.08 5.02 32.77
C GLY A 184 7.66 5.20 32.24
N LEU A 185 6.77 4.21 32.38
CA LEU A 185 5.40 4.27 31.85
C LEU A 185 4.40 4.53 32.98
N LYS A 186 3.85 5.75 33.04
CA LYS A 186 2.88 6.21 34.06
C LYS A 186 1.63 5.34 34.20
N SER A 187 1.31 4.52 33.20
CA SER A 187 0.08 3.71 33.12
C SER A 187 0.25 2.24 33.52
N PHE A 188 1.46 1.79 33.85
CA PHE A 188 1.75 0.36 34.13
C PHE A 188 2.28 0.08 35.53
N VAL A 189 2.38 1.09 36.40
CA VAL A 189 2.67 0.85 37.81
C VAL A 189 1.34 0.58 38.51
N ASN A 190 1.09 -0.69 38.83
CA ASN A 190 -0.03 -1.04 39.70
C ASN A 190 0.35 -0.60 41.11
N TYR A 191 0.07 0.66 41.44
CA TYR A 191 0.27 1.16 42.79
C TYR A 191 -0.76 0.48 43.69
N GLN A 192 -0.35 -0.55 44.44
CA GLN A 192 -1.12 -0.95 45.60
C GLN A 192 -1.01 0.21 46.60
N TYR A 193 -2.11 0.92 46.81
CA TYR A 193 -2.20 1.94 47.84
C TYR A 193 -2.29 1.25 49.20
N GLU A 194 -1.73 1.85 50.25
CA GLU A 194 -1.90 1.34 51.61
C GLU A 194 -3.34 1.47 52.11
N CYS A 195 -4.15 2.27 51.41
CA CYS A 195 -5.51 2.62 51.79
C CYS A 195 -6.54 1.87 50.93
N ASP A 196 -7.68 1.49 51.53
CA ASP A 196 -8.80 0.84 50.83
C ASP A 196 -9.45 1.68 49.73
N ARG A 197 -9.23 3.01 49.72
CA ARG A 197 -9.72 3.94 48.69
C ARG A 197 -8.55 4.72 48.04
N PRO A 198 -8.21 4.43 46.76
CA PRO A 198 -7.07 5.02 46.07
C PRO A 198 -7.12 6.55 45.92
N SER A 199 -8.32 7.13 45.84
CA SER A 199 -8.52 8.56 45.51
C SER A 199 -8.08 9.54 46.61
N THR A 200 -7.83 9.06 47.83
CA THR A 200 -7.47 9.90 49.00
C THR A 200 -6.13 9.51 49.62
N CYS A 201 -5.40 8.56 49.04
CA CYS A 201 -4.21 7.98 49.67
C CYS A 201 -2.94 8.75 49.30
N MET A 202 -2.32 9.43 50.27
CA MET A 202 -1.06 10.18 50.05
C MET A 202 0.22 9.32 50.11
N ARG A 203 0.14 8.04 50.49
CA ARG A 203 1.30 7.15 50.60
C ARG A 203 1.15 5.91 49.72
N GLN A 204 2.16 5.68 48.89
CA GLN A 204 2.32 4.47 48.07
C GLN A 204 3.12 3.44 48.87
N LYS A 205 2.68 2.17 48.87
CA LYS A 205 3.49 1.05 49.37
C LYS A 205 4.78 0.99 48.53
N ARG A 206 5.93 0.97 49.19
CA ARG A 206 7.24 0.82 48.53
C ARG A 206 7.49 -0.61 48.07
#